data_AF-A0A4Q5R1G5-F1
#
_entry.id   AF-A0A4Q5R1G5-F1
#
_cell.length_a   1.000
_cell.length_b   1.000
_cell.length_c   1.000
_cell.angle_alpha   90.00
_cell.angle_beta   90.00
_cell.angle_gamma   90.00
#
_symmetry.space_group_name_H-M   'P 1'
#
loop_
_entity.id
_entity.type
_entity.pdbx_description
1 polymer ?
#
loop_
_entity_poly.entity_id
_entity_poly.type
_entity_poly.pdbx_seq_one_letter_code
_entity_poly.pdbx_strand_id
1 'polypeptide(L)'
;MPGVDALASVLNGANAPYMADMYARWVSNPASVDSSFGELFSLLNDEARGVLEDASGASWAPRKFEVGDPEPVVAKPAGKGAAVSGASPEQVRSAALDSLRALMMIRAYRVRGHLEAQLDPLGLQ
;
A
#
# COMPACT_ATOMS: atom_id res chain seq x y z
N MET A 1 3.02 -16.32 14.57
CA MET A 1 3.40 -17.16 13.41
C MET A 1 4.42 -16.36 12.60
N PRO A 2 5.69 -16.76 12.54
CA PRO A 2 6.79 -15.95 12.00
C PRO A 2 6.75 -15.70 10.48
N GLY A 3 5.83 -16.33 9.74
CA GLY A 3 5.72 -16.14 8.28
C GLY A 3 4.97 -14.88 7.84
N VAL A 4 4.09 -14.32 8.69
CA VAL A 4 3.27 -13.15 8.33
C VAL A 4 4.08 -11.86 8.39
N ASP A 5 5.05 -11.79 9.31
CA ASP A 5 5.95 -10.64 9.47
C ASP A 5 6.96 -10.52 8.32
N ALA A 6 7.35 -11.65 7.71
CA ALA A 6 8.19 -11.67 6.51
C ALA A 6 7.44 -11.13 5.30
N LEU A 7 6.15 -11.50 5.12
CA LEU A 7 5.31 -10.93 4.06
C LEU A 7 5.09 -9.43 4.25
N ALA A 8 4.89 -8.96 5.48
CA ALA A 8 4.78 -7.53 5.78
C ALA A 8 6.08 -6.75 5.52
N SER A 9 7.25 -7.38 5.75
CA SER A 9 8.56 -6.81 5.39
C SER A 9 8.82 -6.82 3.88
N VAL A 10 8.30 -7.82 3.16
CA VAL A 10 8.42 -7.97 1.71
C VAL A 10 7.44 -7.05 0.97
N LEU A 11 6.29 -6.74 1.57
CA LEU A 11 5.29 -5.79 1.05
C LEU A 11 5.50 -4.40 1.68
N ASN A 12 6.73 -3.89 1.61
CA ASN A 12 6.97 -2.50 1.98
C ASN A 12 6.35 -1.59 0.90
N GLY A 13 5.73 -0.47 1.28
CA GLY A 13 5.07 0.43 0.32
C GLY A 13 5.95 0.90 -0.85
N ALA A 14 7.28 0.84 -0.69
CA ALA A 14 8.26 1.16 -1.73
C ALA A 14 8.40 0.10 -2.85
N ASN A 15 8.16 -1.19 -2.57
CA ASN A 15 8.29 -2.27 -3.56
C ASN A 15 6.93 -2.90 -3.96
N ALA A 16 5.84 -2.45 -3.34
CA ALA A 16 4.47 -2.87 -3.66
C ALA A 16 4.12 -2.87 -5.16
N PRO A 17 4.43 -1.82 -5.97
CA PRO A 17 4.10 -1.83 -7.40
C PRO A 17 4.89 -2.87 -8.19
N TYR A 18 6.13 -3.15 -7.80
CA TYR A 18 6.95 -4.18 -8.43
C TYR A 18 6.40 -5.59 -8.14
N MET A 19 6.01 -5.86 -6.89
CA MET A 19 5.42 -7.12 -6.49
C MET A 19 4.03 -7.35 -7.13
N ALA A 20 3.23 -6.28 -7.28
CA ALA A 20 1.94 -6.33 -7.96
C ALA A 20 2.09 -6.71 -9.45
N ASP A 21 3.07 -6.12 -10.14
CA ASP A 21 3.33 -6.46 -11.54
C ASP A 21 3.87 -7.90 -11.69
N MET A 22 4.78 -8.32 -10.82
CA MET A 22 5.30 -9.69 -10.81
C MET A 22 4.19 -10.72 -10.54
N TYR A 23 3.27 -10.40 -9.63
CA TYR A 23 2.08 -11.21 -9.36
C TYR A 23 1.16 -11.27 -10.60
N ALA A 24 0.87 -10.14 -11.25
CA ALA A 24 0.03 -10.09 -12.44
C ALA A 24 0.59 -10.94 -13.60
N ARG A 25 1.92 -10.94 -13.77
CA ARG A 25 2.61 -11.81 -14.73
C ARG A 25 2.48 -13.29 -14.34
N TRP A 26 2.68 -13.64 -13.07
CA TRP A 26 2.53 -15.02 -12.58
C TRP A 26 1.11 -15.57 -12.74
N VAL A 27 0.08 -14.75 -12.47
CA VAL A 27 -1.33 -15.13 -12.69
C VAL A 27 -1.59 -15.45 -14.16
N SER A 28 -0.97 -14.70 -15.07
CA SER A 28 -1.10 -14.93 -16.52
C SER A 28 -0.29 -16.13 -17.00
N ASN A 29 0.92 -16.31 -16.47
CA ASN A 29 1.81 -17.42 -16.77
C ASN A 29 2.67 -17.76 -15.55
N PRO A 30 2.41 -18.88 -14.85
CA PRO A 30 3.17 -19.26 -13.67
C PRO A 30 4.68 -19.46 -13.90
N ALA A 31 5.11 -19.73 -15.14
CA ALA A 31 6.52 -19.89 -15.51
C ALA A 31 7.25 -18.56 -15.75
N SER A 32 6.56 -17.40 -15.66
CA SER A 32 7.16 -16.09 -15.92
C SER A 32 7.95 -15.52 -14.75
N VAL A 33 7.91 -16.18 -13.59
CA VAL A 33 8.60 -15.76 -12.36
C VAL A 33 9.41 -16.93 -11.82
N ASP A 34 10.38 -16.64 -10.97
CA ASP A 34 11.16 -17.67 -10.30
C ASP A 34 10.28 -18.57 -9.40
N SER A 35 10.65 -19.84 -9.30
CA SER A 35 9.95 -20.86 -8.51
C SER A 35 9.68 -20.44 -7.06
N SER A 36 10.62 -19.74 -6.41
CA SER A 36 10.46 -19.25 -5.03
C SER A 36 9.33 -18.23 -4.89
N PHE A 37 9.13 -17.37 -5.89
CA PHE A 37 8.02 -16.43 -5.93
C PHE A 37 6.71 -17.10 -6.33
N GLY A 38 6.75 -18.11 -7.20
CA GLY A 38 5.57 -18.91 -7.52
C GLY A 38 5.00 -19.63 -6.30
N GLU A 39 5.86 -20.23 -5.48
CA GLU A 39 5.47 -20.83 -4.20
C GLU A 39 4.89 -19.79 -3.23
N LEU A 40 5.56 -18.64 -3.09
CA LEU A 40 5.07 -17.53 -2.27
C LEU A 40 3.65 -17.09 -2.68
N PHE A 41 3.43 -16.88 -3.98
CA PHE A 41 2.15 -16.41 -4.49
C PHE A 41 1.05 -17.47 -4.38
N SER A 42 1.39 -18.75 -4.48
CA SER A 42 0.45 -19.85 -4.26
C SER A 42 -0.04 -19.95 -2.81
N LEU A 43 0.75 -19.47 -1.85
CA LEU A 43 0.43 -19.47 -0.42
C LEU A 43 -0.33 -18.21 0.03
N LEU A 44 -0.60 -17.25 -0.86
CA LEU A 44 -1.32 -16.02 -0.52
C LEU A 44 -2.80 -16.30 -0.21
N ASN A 45 -3.26 -15.77 0.92
CA ASN A 45 -4.68 -15.71 1.25
C ASN A 45 -5.41 -14.64 0.41
N ASP A 46 -6.74 -14.64 0.45
CA ASP A 46 -7.57 -13.73 -0.36
C ASP A 46 -7.31 -12.24 -0.03
N GLU A 47 -7.01 -11.93 1.24
CA GLU A 47 -6.70 -10.56 1.68
C GLU A 47 -5.38 -10.05 1.08
N ALA A 48 -4.32 -10.86 1.12
CA ALA A 48 -3.02 -10.48 0.56
C ALA A 48 -3.05 -10.39 -0.98
N ARG A 49 -3.88 -11.21 -1.64
CA ARG A 49 -4.16 -11.08 -3.08
C ARG A 49 -4.84 -9.76 -3.40
N GLY A 50 -5.86 -9.37 -2.64
CA GLY A 50 -6.54 -8.08 -2.80
C GLY A 50 -5.59 -6.88 -2.66
N VAL A 51 -4.63 -6.93 -1.73
CA VAL A 51 -3.61 -5.86 -1.58
C VAL A 51 -2.72 -5.73 -2.82
N LEU A 52 -2.31 -6.85 -3.42
CA LEU A 52 -1.49 -6.84 -4.64
C LEU A 52 -2.27 -6.36 -5.86
N GLU A 53 -3.55 -6.71 -5.96
CA GLU A 53 -4.46 -6.22 -7.00
C GLU A 53 -4.69 -4.72 -6.88
N ASP A 54 -4.96 -4.20 -5.67
CA ASP A 54 -5.10 -2.77 -5.41
C ASP A 54 -3.80 -2.01 -5.72
N ALA A 55 -2.65 -2.60 -5.41
CA ALA A 55 -1.33 -2.03 -5.70
C ALA A 55 -1.01 -1.97 -7.21
N SER A 56 -1.65 -2.82 -8.03
CA SER A 56 -1.53 -2.75 -9.51
C SER A 56 -2.16 -1.49 -10.11
N GLY A 57 -2.99 -0.80 -9.32
CA GLY A 57 -3.63 0.45 -9.70
C GLY A 57 -4.84 0.25 -10.61
N ALA A 58 -5.58 1.33 -10.84
CA ALA A 58 -6.78 1.28 -11.65
C ALA A 58 -6.46 0.95 -13.12
N SER A 59 -7.30 0.14 -13.76
CA SER A 59 -7.13 -0.30 -15.16
C SER A 59 -7.08 0.83 -16.20
N TRP A 60 -7.62 2.01 -15.86
CA TRP A 60 -7.62 3.22 -16.70
C TRP A 60 -6.41 4.13 -16.45
N ALA A 61 -5.64 3.91 -15.39
CA ALA A 61 -4.47 4.72 -15.09
C ALA A 61 -3.34 4.39 -16.10
N PRO A 62 -2.60 5.39 -16.59
CA PRO A 62 -1.50 5.14 -17.51
C PRO A 62 -0.42 4.28 -16.82
N ARG A 63 -0.28 3.04 -17.28
CA ARG A 63 0.76 2.11 -16.80
C ARG A 63 2.10 2.55 -17.39
N LYS A 64 2.99 3.11 -16.57
CA LYS A 64 4.41 3.24 -16.94
C LYS A 64 5.08 1.88 -16.75
N PHE A 65 5.18 1.14 -17.84
CA PHE A 65 5.88 -0.15 -17.88
C PHE A 65 7.34 0.10 -18.28
N GLU A 66 8.15 0.57 -17.34
CA GLU A 66 9.61 0.63 -17.56
C GLU A 66 10.20 -0.73 -17.16
N VAL A 67 10.21 -1.67 -18.10
CA VAL A 67 11.13 -2.81 -18.07
C VAL A 67 12.40 -2.35 -18.79
N GLY A 68 13.19 -1.55 -18.09
CA GLY A 68 14.56 -1.20 -18.43
C GLY A 68 15.39 -1.29 -17.17
N ASP A 69 16.70 -1.53 -17.31
CA ASP A 69 17.66 -1.43 -16.20
C ASP A 69 17.28 -0.24 -15.31
N PRO A 70 17.30 -0.39 -13.98
CA PRO A 70 16.87 0.67 -13.09
C PRO A 70 17.69 1.91 -13.40
N GLU A 71 17.13 2.85 -14.16
CA GLU A 71 17.61 4.22 -14.11
C GLU A 71 17.58 4.55 -12.62
N PRO A 72 18.66 5.12 -12.07
CA PRO A 72 18.64 5.54 -10.69
C PRO A 72 17.55 6.59 -10.60
N VAL A 73 16.37 6.15 -10.17
CA VAL A 73 15.33 7.00 -9.65
C VAL A 73 16.03 7.70 -8.51
N VAL A 74 16.54 8.89 -8.79
CA VAL A 74 16.90 9.84 -7.77
C VAL A 74 15.57 10.06 -7.09
N ALA A 75 15.34 9.25 -6.05
CA ALA A 75 14.23 9.41 -5.16
C ALA A 75 14.34 10.85 -4.71
N LYS A 76 13.53 11.72 -5.29
CA LYS A 76 13.25 13.01 -4.68
C LYS A 76 12.83 12.59 -3.28
N PRO A 77 13.62 12.92 -2.23
CA PRO A 77 13.32 12.44 -0.91
C PRO A 77 11.89 12.91 -0.66
N ALA A 78 10.94 11.96 -0.56
CA ALA A 78 9.71 12.20 0.15
C ALA A 78 10.20 12.84 1.45
N GLY A 79 9.90 14.13 1.61
CA GLY A 79 10.63 15.01 2.52
C GLY A 79 10.88 14.26 3.80
N LYS A 80 12.17 14.08 4.16
CA LYS A 80 12.57 13.35 5.36
C LYS A 80 11.66 13.82 6.48
N GLY A 81 10.68 12.99 6.86
CA GLY A 81 10.11 13.07 8.19
C GLY A 81 11.33 12.97 9.07
N ALA A 82 11.63 14.05 9.80
CA ALA A 82 12.83 14.15 10.60
C ALA A 82 12.96 12.85 11.38
N ALA A 83 14.03 12.10 11.15
CA ALA A 83 14.28 10.89 11.91
C ALA A 83 14.39 11.34 13.37
N VAL A 84 13.37 11.03 14.16
CA VAL A 84 13.37 11.34 15.59
C VAL A 84 14.29 10.30 16.23
N SER A 85 15.59 10.54 16.13
CA SER A 85 16.61 9.76 16.83
C SER A 85 16.37 9.95 18.32
N GLY A 86 15.81 8.93 18.99
CA GLY A 86 15.49 8.96 20.42
C GLY A 86 14.08 8.51 20.81
N ALA A 87 13.22 8.11 19.86
CA ALA A 87 11.88 7.67 20.19
C ALA A 87 11.88 6.28 20.88
N SER A 88 11.18 6.14 22.01
CA SER A 88 11.01 4.85 22.68
C SER A 88 10.11 3.91 21.86
N PRO A 89 10.20 2.58 22.03
CA PRO A 89 9.31 1.63 21.35
C PRO A 89 7.82 1.93 21.56
N GLU A 90 7.46 2.43 22.75
CA GLU A 90 6.10 2.85 23.09
C GLU A 90 5.65 4.06 22.27
N GLN A 91 6.55 5.04 22.07
CA GLN A 91 6.27 6.23 21.26
C GLN A 91 6.08 5.88 19.77
N VAL A 92 6.84 4.91 19.27
CA VAL A 92 6.66 4.39 17.90
C VAL A 92 5.30 3.70 17.78
N ARG A 93 4.93 2.89 18.77
CA ARG A 93 3.63 2.20 18.78
C ARG A 93 2.46 3.18 18.86
N SER A 94 2.55 4.21 19.70
CA SER A 94 1.50 5.23 19.79
C SER A 94 1.36 6.02 18.47
N ALA A 95 2.48 6.41 17.86
CA ALA A 95 2.48 7.11 16.58
C ALA A 95 1.87 6.27 15.46
N ALA A 96 2.11 4.96 15.43
CA ALA A 96 1.50 4.04 14.48
C ALA A 96 -0.02 3.88 14.69
N LEU A 97 -0.49 3.86 15.93
CA LEU A 97 -1.93 3.83 16.22
C LEU A 97 -2.61 5.14 15.82
N ASP A 98 -1.94 6.28 16.03
CA ASP A 98 -2.48 7.59 15.66
C ASP A 98 -2.55 7.78 14.15
N SER A 99 -1.55 7.30 13.40
CA SER A 99 -1.61 7.32 11.93
C SER A 99 -2.75 6.45 11.39
N LEU A 100 -2.99 5.28 11.99
CA LEU A 100 -4.10 4.42 11.62
C LEU A 100 -5.46 5.10 11.92
N ARG A 101 -5.61 5.72 13.10
CA ARG A 101 -6.82 6.48 13.46
C ARG A 101 -7.07 7.63 12.49
N ALA A 102 -6.02 8.36 12.12
CA ALA A 102 -6.12 9.45 11.15
C ALA A 102 -6.59 8.94 9.78
N LEU A 103 -6.06 7.83 9.28
CA LEU A 103 -6.50 7.20 8.03
C LEU A 103 -7.96 6.73 8.11
N MET A 104 -8.38 6.15 9.23
CA MET A 104 -9.78 5.77 9.47
C MET A 104 -10.71 6.98 9.50
N MET A 105 -10.28 8.09 10.11
CA MET A 105 -11.03 9.34 10.12
C MET A 105 -11.20 9.91 8.70
N ILE A 106 -10.11 9.98 7.92
CA ILE A 106 -10.17 10.39 6.51
C ILE A 106 -11.15 9.51 5.74
N ARG A 107 -11.08 8.18 5.90
CA ARG A 107 -12.00 7.25 5.24
C ARG A 107 -13.45 7.50 5.66
N ALA A 108 -13.71 7.73 6.94
CA ALA A 108 -15.06 8.03 7.44
C ALA A 108 -15.63 9.31 6.81
N TYR A 109 -14.85 10.40 6.75
CA TYR A 109 -15.27 11.64 6.09
C TYR A 109 -15.47 11.47 4.59
N ARG A 110 -14.65 10.66 3.90
CA ARG A 110 -14.86 10.38 2.47
C ARG A 110 -16.17 9.64 2.19
N VAL A 111 -16.57 8.72 3.07
CA VAL A 111 -17.78 7.90 2.87
C VAL A 111 -19.04 8.60 3.40
N ARG A 112 -18.97 9.21 4.58
CA ARG A 112 -20.13 9.76 5.30
C ARG A 112 -20.10 11.27 5.52
N GLY A 113 -19.05 11.96 5.10
CA GLY A 113 -18.91 13.41 5.31
C GLY A 113 -19.98 14.24 4.61
N HIS A 114 -20.66 13.69 3.60
CA HIS A 114 -21.82 14.34 2.98
C HIS A 114 -23.01 14.51 3.93
N LEU A 115 -23.10 13.73 5.01
CA LEU A 115 -24.14 13.87 6.03
C LEU A 115 -23.89 15.07 6.95
N GLU A 116 -22.63 15.45 7.14
CA GLU A 116 -22.21 16.63 7.91
C GLU A 116 -22.04 17.87 7.02
N ALA A 117 -22.31 17.76 5.71
CA ALA A 117 -22.16 18.87 4.79
C ALA A 117 -23.33 19.85 4.94
N GLN A 118 -23.02 21.13 5.15
CA GLN A 118 -24.02 22.21 5.17
C GLN A 118 -24.49 22.51 3.74
N LEU A 119 -25.39 21.67 3.22
CA LEU A 119 -25.92 21.77 1.87
C LEU A 119 -27.19 22.59 1.78
N ASP A 120 -27.86 22.84 2.91
CA ASP A 120 -29.08 23.63 2.94
C ASP A 120 -28.76 25.13 3.00
N PRO A 121 -29.02 25.91 1.92
CA PRO A 121 -28.81 27.36 1.92
C PRO A 121 -29.79 28.12 2.83
N LEU A 122 -30.87 27.47 3.27
CA LEU A 122 -31.86 28.07 4.17
C LEU A 122 -31.58 27.77 5.65
N GLY A 123 -30.71 26.80 5.94
CA GLY A 123 -30.27 26.47 7.30
C GLY A 123 -31.39 25.94 8.21
N LEU A 124 -32.31 25.14 7.69
CA LEU A 124 -33.48 24.62 8.41
C LEU A 124 -33.31 23.19 8.94
N GLN A 125 -32.06 22.72 9.02
CA GLN A 125 -31.70 21.41 9.56
C GLN A 125 -31.64 21.40 11.09
#